data_AF-A0A349N1F7-F1
#
_entry.id   AF-A0A349N1F7-F1
#
_cell.length_a   1.000
_cell.length_b   1.000
_cell.length_c   1.000
_cell.angle_alpha   90.00
_cell.angle_beta   90.00
_cell.angle_gamma   90.00
#
_symmetry.space_group_name_H-M   'P 1'
#
loop_
_entity.id
_entity.type
_entity.pdbx_description
1 polymer ?
#
loop_
_entity_poly.entity_id
_entity_poly.type
_entity_poly.pdbx_seq_one_letter_code
_entity_poly.pdbx_strand_id
1 'polypeptide(L)'
;MTKQNTGIISSIFFSALFLCYWGIQAAAPSPVSSYREVRVEPEDTLWTIAARTVGDQQDIRRYIYDVQKINGIQDPGALQAGQVIRLPRQ
;
A
#
# COMPACT_ATOMS: atom_id res chain seq x y z
N MET A 1 23.49 55.44 1.51
CA MET A 1 23.75 54.11 2.14
C MET A 1 22.46 53.31 2.17
N THR A 2 22.01 52.72 1.05
CA THR A 2 20.73 51.96 1.00
C THR A 2 20.72 50.74 0.07
N LYS A 3 21.73 50.57 -0.81
CA LYS A 3 21.77 49.46 -1.78
C LYS A 3 21.99 48.07 -1.16
N GLN A 4 22.63 47.98 0.00
CA GLN A 4 22.97 46.70 0.65
C GLN A 4 21.73 46.01 1.25
N ASN A 5 20.77 46.79 1.78
CA ASN A 5 19.59 46.25 2.44
C ASN A 5 18.57 45.68 1.43
N THR A 6 18.46 46.27 0.23
CA THR A 6 17.54 45.77 -0.81
C THR A 6 17.94 44.39 -1.33
N GLY A 7 19.24 44.12 -1.47
CA GLY A 7 19.74 42.80 -1.92
C GLY A 7 19.52 41.68 -0.91
N ILE A 8 19.67 41.99 0.39
CA ILE A 8 19.44 41.05 1.49
C ILE A 8 17.95 40.66 1.56
N ILE A 9 17.05 41.63 1.41
CA ILE A 9 15.60 41.40 1.43
C ILE A 9 15.18 40.48 0.28
N SER A 10 15.70 40.69 -0.94
CA SER A 10 15.43 39.81 -2.09
C SER A 10 15.96 38.39 -1.87
N SER A 11 17.14 38.23 -1.27
CA SER A 11 17.73 36.91 -1.01
C SER A 11 16.95 36.12 0.05
N ILE A 12 16.45 36.78 1.10
CA ILE A 12 15.55 36.17 2.10
C ILE A 12 14.24 35.72 1.44
N PHE A 13 13.71 36.52 0.51
CA PHE A 13 12.50 36.16 -0.22
C PHE A 13 12.70 34.92 -1.10
N PHE A 14 13.81 34.87 -1.86
CA PHE A 14 14.14 33.72 -2.71
C PHE A 14 14.44 32.45 -1.90
N SER A 15 15.14 32.57 -0.77
CA SER A 15 15.41 31.42 0.12
C SER A 15 14.15 30.91 0.82
N ALA A 16 13.23 31.79 1.21
CA ALA A 16 11.93 31.38 1.74
C ALA A 16 11.09 30.61 0.69
N LEU A 17 11.10 31.05 -0.58
CA LEU A 17 10.45 30.32 -1.67
C LEU A 17 11.11 28.96 -1.91
N PHE A 18 12.44 28.88 -1.82
CA PHE A 18 13.18 27.62 -1.97
C PHE A 18 12.86 26.64 -0.84
N LEU A 19 12.81 27.11 0.41
CA LEU A 19 12.45 26.28 1.57
C LEU A 19 11.00 25.78 1.50
N CYS A 20 10.06 26.63 1.07
CA CYS A 20 8.68 26.21 0.85
C CYS A 20 8.56 25.21 -0.30
N TYR A 21 9.33 25.38 -1.38
CA TYR A 21 9.29 24.46 -2.53
C TYR A 21 9.80 23.07 -2.17
N TRP A 22 10.92 22.98 -1.43
CA TRP A 22 11.48 21.69 -1.00
C TRP A 22 10.72 21.08 0.18
N GLY A 23 10.08 21.90 1.01
CA GLY A 23 9.33 21.46 2.19
C GLY A 23 8.03 20.74 1.88
N ILE A 24 7.49 20.87 0.66
CA ILE A 24 6.25 20.19 0.25
C ILE A 24 6.59 18.81 -0.34
N GLN A 25 7.17 17.93 0.48
CA GLN A 25 7.11 16.49 0.22
C GLN A 25 5.81 15.96 0.82
N ALA A 26 4.72 16.08 0.06
CA ALA A 26 3.48 15.41 0.40
C ALA A 26 3.67 13.90 0.17
N ALA A 27 3.78 13.12 1.26
CA ALA A 27 3.66 11.67 1.16
C ALA A 27 2.27 11.38 0.58
N ALA A 28 2.21 10.87 -0.65
CA ALA A 28 0.94 10.45 -1.24
C ALA A 28 0.28 9.45 -0.28
N PRO A 29 -1.02 9.61 0.03
CA PRO A 29 -1.72 8.63 0.85
C PRO A 29 -1.55 7.27 0.16
N SER A 30 -1.01 6.30 0.91
CA SER A 30 -0.92 4.94 0.40
C SER A 30 -2.33 4.48 0.08
N PRO A 31 -2.58 3.86 -1.09
CA PRO A 31 -3.90 3.33 -1.39
C PRO A 31 -4.27 2.38 -0.25
N VAL A 32 -5.34 2.73 0.48
CA VAL A 32 -5.89 1.85 1.52
C VAL A 32 -6.47 0.66 0.76
N SER A 33 -5.69 -0.41 0.65
CA SER A 33 -6.14 -1.64 0.02
C SER A 33 -7.30 -2.18 0.84
N SER A 34 -8.52 -2.02 0.33
CA SER A 34 -9.68 -2.57 0.99
C SER A 34 -9.64 -4.09 0.92
N TYR A 35 -9.90 -4.75 2.04
CA TYR A 35 -9.90 -6.20 2.15
C TYR A 35 -11.28 -6.72 2.58
N ARG A 36 -11.52 -7.99 2.28
CA ARG A 36 -12.64 -8.77 2.81
C ARG A 36 -12.08 -9.90 3.66
N GLU A 37 -12.67 -10.14 4.82
CA GLU A 37 -12.35 -11.28 5.65
C GLU A 37 -13.17 -12.51 5.23
N VAL A 38 -12.51 -13.66 5.19
CA VAL A 38 -13.09 -14.96 4.88
C VAL A 38 -12.61 -15.97 5.91
N ARG A 39 -13.52 -16.81 6.39
CA ARG A 39 -13.19 -17.96 7.23
C ARG A 39 -12.81 -19.13 6.33
N VAL A 40 -11.66 -19.73 6.60
CA VAL A 40 -11.17 -20.94 5.94
C VAL A 40 -12.06 -22.11 6.33
N GLU A 41 -12.62 -22.82 5.35
CA GLU A 41 -13.44 -24.02 5.58
C GLU A 41 -12.56 -25.29 5.59
N PRO A 42 -13.07 -26.43 6.10
CA PRO A 42 -12.40 -27.71 5.91
C PRO A 42 -12.12 -27.98 4.43
N GLU A 43 -10.94 -28.53 4.12
CA GLU A 43 -10.45 -28.77 2.74
C GLU A 43 -10.12 -27.51 1.92
N ASP A 44 -10.27 -26.30 2.47
CA ASP A 44 -9.79 -25.11 1.79
C ASP A 44 -8.26 -25.03 1.84
N THR A 45 -7.70 -24.68 0.68
CA THR A 45 -6.32 -24.25 0.55
C THR A 45 -6.33 -22.79 0.12
N LEU A 46 -5.20 -22.10 0.29
CA LEU A 46 -5.07 -20.75 -0.22
C LEU A 46 -5.32 -20.68 -1.73
N TRP A 47 -4.99 -21.75 -2.45
CA TRP A 47 -5.26 -21.90 -3.88
C TRP A 47 -6.76 -21.99 -4.19
N THR A 48 -7.51 -22.85 -3.50
CA THR A 48 -8.95 -23.00 -3.77
C THR A 48 -9.72 -21.73 -3.42
N ILE A 49 -9.35 -21.04 -2.34
CA ILE A 49 -9.94 -19.75 -1.97
C ILE A 49 -9.64 -18.69 -3.04
N ALA A 50 -8.39 -18.60 -3.50
CA ALA A 50 -8.00 -17.67 -4.56
C ALA A 50 -8.74 -17.97 -5.88
N ALA A 51 -8.83 -19.24 -6.28
CA ALA A 51 -9.49 -19.67 -7.51
C ALA A 51 -10.99 -19.32 -7.54
N ARG A 52 -11.65 -19.29 -6.38
CA ARG A 52 -13.06 -18.85 -6.26
C ARG A 52 -13.24 -17.33 -6.34
N THR A 53 -12.17 -16.57 -6.14
CA THR A 53 -12.21 -15.11 -6.00
C THR A 53 -11.70 -14.39 -7.26
N VAL A 54 -10.68 -14.98 -7.90
CA VAL A 54 -9.99 -14.43 -9.08
C VAL A 54 -10.74 -14.87 -10.34
N GLY A 55 -11.07 -13.92 -11.22
CA GLY A 55 -11.61 -14.24 -12.55
C GLY A 55 -10.50 -14.54 -13.57
N ASP A 56 -10.89 -15.02 -14.76
CA ASP A 56 -9.96 -15.53 -15.79
C ASP A 56 -8.87 -14.54 -16.26
N GLN A 57 -9.07 -13.23 -16.05
CA GLN A 57 -8.15 -12.19 -16.51
C GLN A 57 -7.02 -11.88 -15.53
N GLN A 58 -7.08 -12.40 -14.30
CA GLN A 58 -6.11 -12.07 -13.26
C GLN A 58 -5.25 -13.29 -12.91
N ASP A 59 -3.95 -13.05 -12.71
CA ASP A 59 -3.02 -14.10 -12.33
C ASP A 59 -3.27 -14.54 -10.88
N ILE A 60 -3.78 -15.77 -10.72
CA ILE A 60 -4.03 -16.39 -9.42
C ILE A 60 -2.78 -16.43 -8.54
N ARG A 61 -1.57 -16.61 -9.11
CA ARG A 61 -0.32 -16.64 -8.35
C ARG A 61 -0.01 -15.27 -7.76
N ARG A 62 -0.27 -14.22 -8.53
CA ARG A 62 -0.10 -12.85 -8.03
C ARG A 62 -1.09 -12.56 -6.90
N TYR A 63 -2.33 -12.99 -7.06
CA TYR A 63 -3.34 -12.84 -6.02
C TYR A 63 -2.97 -13.58 -4.74
N ILE A 64 -2.55 -14.84 -4.84
CA ILE A 64 -2.07 -15.64 -3.70
C ILE A 64 -0.92 -14.93 -2.98
N TYR A 65 0.05 -14.40 -3.72
CA TYR A 65 1.16 -13.62 -3.15
C TYR A 65 0.66 -12.40 -2.35
N ASP A 66 -0.31 -11.66 -2.89
CA ASP A 66 -0.87 -10.50 -2.20
C ASP A 66 -1.65 -10.91 -0.93
N VAL A 67 -2.41 -12.01 -0.99
CA VAL A 67 -3.07 -12.59 0.20
C VAL A 67 -2.05 -13.01 1.25
N GLN A 68 -0.96 -13.68 0.87
CA GLN A 68 0.10 -14.06 1.80
C GLN A 68 0.70 -12.83 2.49
N LYS A 69 1.00 -11.78 1.72
CA LYS A 69 1.60 -10.55 2.23
C LYS A 69 0.70 -9.83 3.23
N ILE A 70 -0.60 -9.73 2.95
CA ILE A 70 -1.55 -9.03 3.83
C ILE A 70 -1.78 -9.80 5.13
N ASN A 71 -1.71 -11.14 5.10
CA ASN A 71 -1.96 -11.99 6.27
C ASN A 71 -0.69 -12.43 7.01
N GLY A 72 0.51 -12.15 6.47
CA GLY A 72 1.76 -12.67 7.02
C GLY A 72 1.91 -14.19 6.89
N ILE A 73 1.29 -14.80 5.89
CA ILE A 73 1.33 -16.26 5.67
C ILE A 73 2.63 -16.63 4.96
N GLN A 74 3.55 -17.23 5.70
CA GLN A 74 4.83 -17.71 5.17
C GLN A 74 4.68 -19.06 4.47
N ASP A 75 3.90 -19.97 5.07
CA ASP A 75 3.59 -21.29 4.52
C ASP A 75 2.09 -21.41 4.23
N PRO A 76 1.66 -21.36 2.96
CA PRO A 76 0.26 -21.56 2.56
C PRO A 76 -0.29 -22.94 2.90
N GLY A 77 0.58 -23.96 3.03
CA GLY A 77 0.18 -25.34 3.37
C GLY A 77 -0.19 -25.50 4.84
N ALA A 78 0.20 -24.55 5.69
CA ALA A 78 -0.11 -24.54 7.11
C ALA A 78 -1.47 -23.88 7.43
N LEU A 79 -2.27 -23.53 6.41
CA LEU A 79 -3.59 -22.94 6.59
C LEU A 79 -4.53 -23.91 7.32
N GLN A 80 -5.22 -23.43 8.35
CA GLN A 80 -6.09 -24.26 9.19
C GLN A 80 -7.57 -23.87 9.03
N ALA A 81 -8.46 -24.87 9.06
CA ALA A 81 -9.90 -24.63 9.08
C ALA A 81 -10.30 -23.78 10.30
N GLY A 82 -11.21 -22.83 10.08
CA GLY A 82 -11.65 -21.86 11.09
C GLY A 82 -10.80 -20.59 11.17
N GLN A 83 -9.61 -20.57 10.57
CA GLN A 83 -8.79 -19.36 10.47
C GLN A 83 -9.51 -18.29 9.67
N VAL A 84 -9.38 -17.02 10.09
CA VAL A 84 -9.88 -15.87 9.31
C VAL A 84 -8.72 -15.25 8.56
N ILE A 85 -8.84 -15.12 7.24
CA ILE A 85 -7.86 -14.49 6.37
C ILE A 85 -8.46 -13.32 5.61
N ARG A 86 -7.62 -12.35 5.28
CA ARG A 86 -7.94 -11.14 4.52
C ARG A 86 -7.63 -11.33 3.05
N LEU A 87 -8.62 -11.12 2.21
CA LEU A 87 -8.51 -11.16 0.77
C LEU A 87 -8.52 -9.72 0.21
N PRO A 88 -7.60 -9.34 -0.70
CA PRO A 88 -7.71 -8.07 -1.41
C PRO A 88 -9.06 -7.96 -2.13
N ARG A 89 -9.76 -6.83 -1.99
CA ARG A 89 -10.90 -6.53 -2.88
C ARG A 89 -10.36 -6.15 -4.26
N GLN A 90 -11.05 -6.67 -5.27
CA GLN A 90 -10.89 -6.28 -6.68
C GLN A 90 -11.45 -4.87 -6.91
#